data_AF-M2NZA5-F1
#
_entry.id   AF-M2NZA5-F1
#
_cell.length_a   1.000
_cell.length_b   1.000
_cell.length_c   1.000
_cell.angle_alpha   90.00
_cell.angle_beta   90.00
_cell.angle_gamma   90.00
#
_symmetry.space_group_name_H-M   'P 1'
#
loop_
_entity.id
_entity.type
_entity.pdbx_description
1 polymer ?
#
loop_
_entity_poly.entity_id
_entity_poly.type
_entity_poly.pdbx_seq_one_letter_code
_entity_poly.pdbx_strand_id
1 'polypeptide(L)'
;MGRRRAFDEDEVVRAAVGLFGGRAYDGVSVDDLVTHLGVHRNSLYKTFGSKRGLYLVALRRHLADDVRPLAEALAAAPDAATALRLVTAADLGLLLLAAVEQAPADEEVAAEVAAGLAAVDQAIAGALGIPTALAAALTAAALGLLLRGDPDGARSALTRRLDPLD
;
A
#
# COMPACT_ATOMS: atom_id res chain seq x y z
N MET A 1 14.60 38.28 -12.93
CA MET A 1 14.69 37.38 -11.75
C MET A 1 13.58 36.35 -11.87
N GLY A 2 13.90 35.16 -12.42
CA GLY A 2 12.91 34.15 -12.79
C GLY A 2 12.28 33.50 -11.56
N ARG A 3 10.96 33.59 -11.45
CA ARG A 3 10.17 32.87 -10.43
C ARG A 3 10.33 31.38 -10.75
N ARG A 4 11.17 30.66 -9.99
CA ARG A 4 11.27 29.19 -10.10
C ARG A 4 9.85 28.66 -9.93
N ARG A 5 9.37 27.92 -10.92
CA ARG A 5 8.10 27.19 -10.86
C ARG A 5 8.22 26.26 -9.65
N ALA A 6 7.59 26.61 -8.53
CA ALA A 6 7.40 25.67 -7.44
C ALA A 6 6.50 24.58 -8.01
N PHE A 7 6.95 23.33 -7.92
CA PHE A 7 6.10 22.19 -8.26
C PHE A 7 5.09 21.99 -7.13
N ASP A 8 3.96 21.39 -7.43
CA ASP A 8 3.01 20.97 -6.40
C ASP A 8 3.57 19.72 -5.71
N GLU A 9 3.96 19.87 -4.44
CA GLU A 9 4.54 18.77 -3.66
C GLU A 9 3.57 17.60 -3.54
N ASP A 10 2.27 17.86 -3.38
CA ASP A 10 1.25 16.82 -3.25
C ASP A 10 1.06 16.05 -4.55
N GLU A 11 1.10 16.75 -5.69
CA GLU A 11 1.06 16.11 -7.02
C GLU A 11 2.26 15.20 -7.23
N VAL A 12 3.45 15.67 -6.86
CA VAL A 12 4.69 14.89 -6.97
C VAL A 12 4.68 13.67 -6.06
N VAL A 13 4.18 13.79 -4.83
CA VAL A 13 4.07 12.65 -3.92
C VAL A 13 3.06 11.64 -4.44
N ARG A 14 1.89 12.06 -4.93
CA ARG A 14 0.91 11.14 -5.56
C ARG A 14 1.48 10.41 -6.78
N ALA A 15 2.22 11.12 -7.63
CA ALA A 15 2.90 10.49 -8.77
C ALA A 15 3.99 9.51 -8.31
N ALA A 16 4.70 9.82 -7.22
CA ALA A 16 5.68 8.91 -6.63
C ALA A 16 5.04 7.65 -6.02
N VAL A 17 3.84 7.76 -5.42
CA VAL A 17 3.06 6.60 -4.96
C VAL A 17 2.83 5.62 -6.12
N GLY A 18 2.31 6.12 -7.25
CA GLY A 18 2.06 5.28 -8.42
C GLY A 18 3.34 4.67 -9.01
N LEU A 19 4.44 5.44 -9.05
CA LEU A 19 5.71 4.94 -9.60
C LEU A 19 6.32 3.84 -8.73
N PHE A 20 6.38 4.03 -7.41
CA PHE A 20 6.92 3.04 -6.48
C PHE A 20 5.95 1.87 -6.24
N GLY A 21 4.64 2.06 -6.45
CA GLY A 21 3.65 0.98 -6.40
C GLY A 21 3.67 0.07 -7.64
N GLY A 22 4.13 0.60 -8.79
CA GLY A 22 4.23 -0.16 -10.04
C GLY A 22 5.63 -0.72 -10.35
N ARG A 23 6.66 -0.31 -9.62
CA ARG A 23 8.06 -0.74 -9.82
C ARG A 23 8.77 -0.90 -8.49
N ALA A 24 9.56 -1.97 -8.38
CA ALA A 24 10.50 -2.19 -7.28
C ALA A 24 11.29 -0.92 -6.94
N TYR A 25 11.54 -0.68 -5.66
CA TYR A 25 12.25 0.52 -5.20
C TYR A 25 13.58 0.66 -5.94
N ASP A 26 14.40 -0.39 -5.97
CA ASP A 26 15.72 -0.38 -6.64
C ASP A 26 15.63 -0.24 -8.16
N GLY A 27 14.49 -0.59 -8.76
CA GLY A 27 14.19 -0.40 -10.18
C GLY A 27 13.86 1.04 -10.58
N VAL A 28 13.74 1.96 -9.62
CA VAL A 28 13.45 3.37 -9.87
C VAL A 28 14.72 4.21 -9.66
N SER A 29 15.30 4.75 -10.72
CA SER A 29 16.45 5.67 -10.59
C SER A 29 16.02 7.10 -10.24
N VAL A 30 16.96 7.95 -9.81
CA VAL A 30 16.66 9.38 -9.61
C VAL A 30 16.37 10.08 -10.95
N ASP A 31 16.96 9.61 -12.04
CA ASP A 31 16.63 10.12 -13.38
C ASP A 31 15.21 9.75 -13.80
N ASP A 32 14.75 8.55 -13.44
CA ASP A 32 13.34 8.16 -13.63
C ASP A 32 12.42 9.07 -12.83
N LEU A 33 12.75 9.37 -11.57
CA LEU A 33 11.97 10.28 -10.72
C LEU A 33 11.89 11.69 -11.31
N VAL A 34 13.03 12.26 -11.70
CA VAL A 34 13.09 13.59 -12.33
C VAL A 34 12.25 13.64 -13.60
N THR A 35 12.31 12.59 -14.42
CA THR A 35 11.59 12.49 -15.69
C THR A 35 10.09 12.28 -15.49
N HIS A 36 9.68 11.32 -14.64
CA HIS A 36 8.27 10.97 -14.44
C HIS A 36 7.53 11.99 -13.58
N LEU A 37 8.21 12.61 -12.60
CA LEU A 37 7.59 13.58 -11.69
C LEU A 37 7.65 15.02 -12.23
N GLY A 38 8.35 15.25 -13.35
CA GLY A 38 8.50 16.59 -13.94
C GLY A 38 9.24 17.59 -13.07
N VAL A 39 10.05 17.12 -12.11
CA VAL A 39 10.80 17.96 -11.16
C VAL A 39 12.27 18.04 -11.50
N HIS A 40 12.92 19.15 -11.20
CA HIS A 40 14.38 19.21 -11.27
C HIS A 40 15.03 18.44 -10.13
N ARG A 41 16.13 17.72 -10.42
CA ARG A 41 16.93 16.95 -9.45
C ARG A 41 17.26 17.73 -8.18
N ASN A 42 17.70 18.98 -8.32
CA ASN A 42 18.07 19.82 -7.17
C ASN A 42 16.85 20.17 -6.31
N SER A 43 15.68 20.36 -6.92
CA SER A 43 14.43 20.62 -6.20
C SER A 43 13.95 19.37 -5.45
N LEU A 44 14.07 18.19 -6.07
CA LEU A 44 13.75 16.91 -5.43
C LEU A 44 14.61 16.70 -4.17
N TYR A 45 15.94 16.84 -4.27
CA TYR A 45 16.82 16.69 -3.12
C TYR A 45 16.63 17.78 -2.07
N LYS A 46 16.37 19.03 -2.47
CA LYS A 46 16.09 20.10 -1.51
C LYS A 46 14.84 19.81 -0.67
N THR A 47 13.83 19.20 -1.28
CA THR A 47 12.51 18.99 -0.64
C THR A 47 12.47 17.68 0.14
N PHE A 48 12.93 16.60 -0.48
CA PHE A 48 12.81 15.24 0.07
C PHE A 48 14.14 14.67 0.60
N GLY A 49 15.25 15.39 0.43
CA GLY A 49 16.59 14.99 0.88
C GLY A 49 17.22 13.88 0.03
N SER A 50 16.45 12.85 -0.32
CA SER A 50 16.92 11.67 -1.05
C SER A 50 15.76 10.94 -1.74
N LYS A 51 16.08 9.95 -2.58
CA LYS A 51 15.10 8.98 -3.10
C LYS A 51 14.38 8.25 -1.96
N ARG A 52 15.12 7.82 -0.93
CA ARG A 52 14.57 7.20 0.29
C ARG A 52 13.58 8.14 0.99
N GLY A 53 13.92 9.42 1.12
CA GLY A 53 13.06 10.40 1.74
C GLY A 53 11.75 10.60 0.98
N LEU A 54 11.81 10.71 -0.36
CA LEU A 54 10.61 10.76 -1.20
C LEU A 54 9.78 9.46 -1.09
N TYR A 55 10.45 8.30 -1.05
CA TYR A 55 9.80 7.01 -0.91
C TYR A 55 9.01 6.89 0.40
N LEU A 56 9.59 7.29 1.53
CA LEU A 56 8.89 7.30 2.82
C LEU A 56 7.70 8.25 2.82
N VAL A 57 7.83 9.44 2.22
CA VAL A 57 6.71 10.37 2.08
C VAL A 57 5.61 9.76 1.21
N ALA A 58 5.95 9.10 0.11
CA ALA A 58 5.00 8.39 -0.73
C ALA A 58 4.33 7.23 0.02
N LEU A 59 5.08 6.41 0.75
CA LEU A 59 4.53 5.31 1.54
C LEU A 59 3.53 5.82 2.58
N ARG A 60 3.90 6.85 3.35
CA ARG A 60 3.00 7.49 4.33
C ARG A 60 1.75 8.07 3.66
N ARG A 61 1.90 8.66 2.47
CA ARG A 61 0.77 9.18 1.69
C ARG A 61 -0.18 8.06 1.29
N HIS A 62 0.34 6.96 0.76
CA HIS A 62 -0.44 5.78 0.38
C HIS A 62 -1.17 5.16 1.59
N LEU A 63 -0.49 5.06 2.73
CA LEU A 63 -1.12 4.59 3.98
C LEU A 63 -2.30 5.49 4.39
N ALA A 64 -2.15 6.81 4.26
CA ALA A 64 -3.16 7.78 4.65
C ALA A 64 -4.33 7.85 3.66
N ASP A 65 -4.07 7.83 2.36
CA ASP A 65 -5.07 8.09 1.32
C ASP A 65 -5.78 6.82 0.84
N ASP A 66 -5.13 5.65 0.92
CA ASP A 66 -5.64 4.40 0.37
C ASP A 66 -5.91 3.35 1.46
N VAL A 67 -4.91 3.07 2.30
CA VAL A 67 -5.00 1.97 3.29
C VAL A 67 -5.90 2.31 4.47
N ARG A 68 -5.82 3.53 5.01
CA ARG A 68 -6.70 3.95 6.11
C ARG A 68 -8.17 3.97 5.70
N PRO A 69 -8.58 4.60 4.57
CA PRO A 69 -9.96 4.54 4.12
C PRO A 69 -10.43 3.11 3.83
N LEU A 70 -9.55 2.23 3.33
CA LEU A 70 -9.87 0.81 3.19
C LEU A 70 -10.18 0.17 4.56
N ALA A 71 -9.33 0.39 5.57
CA ALA A 71 -9.56 -0.15 6.91
C ALA A 71 -10.88 0.37 7.52
N GLU A 72 -11.20 1.66 7.34
CA GLU A 72 -12.49 2.24 7.76
C GLU A 72 -13.67 1.58 7.04
N ALA A 73 -13.57 1.38 5.72
CA ALA A 73 -14.60 0.72 4.92
C ALA A 73 -14.79 -0.76 5.31
N LEU A 74 -13.69 -1.46 5.62
CA LEU A 74 -13.71 -2.85 6.10
C LEU A 74 -14.40 -2.95 7.45
N ALA A 75 -14.10 -2.05 8.38
CA ALA A 75 -14.73 -2.02 9.70
C ALA A 75 -16.25 -1.76 9.61
N ALA A 76 -16.71 -1.09 8.55
CA ALA A 76 -18.12 -0.83 8.27
C ALA A 76 -18.78 -1.87 7.35
N ALA A 77 -18.05 -2.90 6.92
CA ALA A 77 -18.58 -3.88 5.98
C ALA A 77 -19.70 -4.73 6.63
N PRO A 78 -20.85 -4.91 5.96
CA PRO A 78 -21.98 -5.63 6.52
C PRO A 78 -21.80 -7.17 6.54
N ASP A 79 -20.88 -7.68 5.72
CA ASP A 79 -20.63 -9.11 5.57
C ASP A 79 -19.22 -9.40 5.03
N ALA A 80 -18.80 -10.66 5.13
CA ALA A 80 -17.49 -11.13 4.70
C ALA A 80 -17.26 -10.99 3.18
N ALA A 81 -18.31 -11.16 2.38
CA ALA A 81 -18.22 -11.02 0.93
C ALA A 81 -17.91 -9.57 0.53
N THR A 82 -18.50 -8.59 1.22
CA THR A 82 -18.22 -7.16 1.04
C THR A 82 -16.80 -6.83 1.47
N ALA A 83 -16.36 -7.33 2.62
CA ALA A 83 -15.00 -7.13 3.09
C ALA A 83 -13.96 -7.68 2.08
N LEU A 84 -14.19 -8.89 1.53
CA LEU A 84 -13.31 -9.48 0.52
C LEU A 84 -13.28 -8.66 -0.78
N ARG A 85 -14.43 -8.15 -1.24
CA ARG A 85 -14.47 -7.25 -2.41
C ARG A 85 -13.64 -6.00 -2.19
N LEU A 86 -13.76 -5.36 -1.02
CA LEU A 86 -12.98 -4.17 -0.66
C LEU A 86 -11.48 -4.45 -0.69
N VAL A 87 -11.01 -5.51 -0.04
CA VAL A 87 -9.58 -5.88 -0.04
C VAL A 87 -9.07 -6.17 -1.44
N THR A 88 -9.82 -6.95 -2.24
CA THR A 88 -9.37 -7.33 -3.60
C THR A 88 -9.45 -6.21 -4.64
N ALA A 89 -10.18 -5.12 -4.35
CA ALA A 89 -10.29 -3.95 -5.22
C ALA A 89 -9.35 -2.81 -4.82
N ALA A 90 -8.80 -2.84 -3.61
CA ALA A 90 -7.90 -1.80 -3.11
C ALA A 90 -6.54 -1.85 -3.81
N ASP A 91 -5.97 -0.67 -4.06
CA ASP A 91 -4.55 -0.57 -4.40
C ASP A 91 -3.74 -0.71 -3.11
N LEU A 92 -3.00 -1.82 -3.00
CA LEU A 92 -2.05 -2.06 -1.93
C LEU A 92 -0.62 -2.18 -2.48
N GLY A 93 -0.39 -1.86 -3.76
CA GLY A 93 0.84 -2.20 -4.48
C GLY A 93 2.10 -1.68 -3.78
N LEU A 94 2.10 -0.41 -3.40
CA LEU A 94 3.23 0.20 -2.70
C LEU A 94 3.42 -0.39 -1.29
N LEU A 95 2.36 -0.62 -0.54
CA LEU A 95 2.46 -1.28 0.77
C LEU A 95 3.07 -2.67 0.66
N LEU A 96 2.65 -3.46 -0.34
CA LEU A 96 3.13 -4.82 -0.55
C LEU A 96 4.58 -4.88 -1.02
N LEU A 97 4.96 -4.03 -1.98
CA LEU A 97 6.35 -3.91 -2.40
C LEU A 97 7.23 -3.44 -1.24
N ALA A 98 6.78 -2.47 -0.45
CA ALA A 98 7.51 -2.01 0.73
C ALA A 98 7.74 -3.14 1.74
N ALA A 99 6.72 -3.97 2.00
CA ALA A 99 6.82 -5.09 2.93
C ALA A 99 7.85 -6.14 2.50
N VAL A 100 7.96 -6.39 1.19
CA VAL A 100 8.86 -7.41 0.64
C VAL A 100 10.29 -6.89 0.44
N GLU A 101 10.44 -5.67 -0.10
CA GLU A 101 11.75 -5.19 -0.57
C GLU A 101 12.49 -4.35 0.46
N GLN A 102 11.78 -3.45 1.14
CA GLN A 102 12.43 -2.40 1.93
C GLN A 102 12.31 -2.65 3.44
N ALA A 103 11.17 -3.16 3.92
CA ALA A 103 10.98 -3.46 5.34
C ALA A 103 12.05 -4.39 5.95
N PRO A 104 12.61 -5.41 5.26
CA PRO A 104 13.69 -6.23 5.83
C PRO A 104 15.00 -5.47 6.09
N ALA A 105 15.24 -4.35 5.41
CA ALA A 105 16.50 -3.61 5.42
C ALA A 105 16.38 -2.18 5.98
N ASP A 106 15.16 -1.67 6.17
CA ASP A 106 14.87 -0.32 6.62
C ASP A 106 13.81 -0.33 7.73
N GLU A 107 14.24 -0.08 8.97
CA GLU A 107 13.40 -0.13 10.17
C GLU A 107 12.24 0.88 10.12
N GLU A 108 12.45 2.05 9.51
CA GLU A 108 11.42 3.08 9.40
C GLU A 108 10.33 2.62 8.43
N VAL A 109 10.73 2.03 7.30
CA VAL A 109 9.76 1.42 6.36
C VAL A 109 9.04 0.24 7.01
N ALA A 110 9.75 -0.60 7.77
CA ALA A 110 9.14 -1.72 8.47
C ALA A 110 8.05 -1.28 9.46
N ALA A 111 8.29 -0.18 10.18
CA ALA A 111 7.32 0.39 11.10
C ALA A 111 6.05 0.88 10.38
N GLU A 112 6.20 1.60 9.26
CA GLU A 112 5.06 2.08 8.45
C GLU A 112 4.26 0.90 7.87
N VAL A 113 4.94 -0.11 7.33
CA VAL A 113 4.31 -1.34 6.81
C VAL A 113 3.54 -2.07 7.89
N ALA A 114 4.16 -2.28 9.07
CA ALA A 114 3.54 -2.98 10.18
C ALA A 114 2.28 -2.24 10.67
N ALA A 115 2.33 -0.91 10.74
CA ALA A 115 1.17 -0.09 11.11
C ALA A 115 0.03 -0.21 10.08
N GLY A 116 0.35 -0.16 8.78
CA GLY A 116 -0.63 -0.30 7.71
C GLY A 116 -1.32 -1.67 7.71
N LEU A 117 -0.54 -2.76 7.81
CA LEU A 117 -1.09 -4.12 7.86
C LEU A 117 -1.91 -4.36 9.13
N ALA A 118 -1.44 -3.89 10.29
CA ALA A 118 -2.17 -4.01 11.54
C ALA A 118 -3.54 -3.29 11.49
N ALA A 119 -3.63 -2.14 10.82
CA ALA A 119 -4.90 -1.44 10.63
C ALA A 119 -5.90 -2.27 9.82
N VAL A 120 -5.44 -2.91 8.73
CA VAL A 120 -6.26 -3.81 7.91
C VAL A 120 -6.68 -5.05 8.70
N ASP A 121 -5.75 -5.67 9.43
CA ASP A 121 -6.03 -6.87 10.23
C ASP A 121 -7.07 -6.61 11.33
N GLN A 122 -6.98 -5.47 12.01
CA GLN A 122 -7.97 -5.08 13.03
C GLN A 122 -9.35 -4.81 12.41
N ALA A 123 -9.39 -4.17 11.25
CA ALA A 123 -10.65 -3.92 10.55
C ALA A 123 -11.34 -5.23 10.11
N ILE A 124 -10.57 -6.18 9.55
CA ILE A 124 -11.07 -7.50 9.17
C ILE A 124 -11.53 -8.29 10.41
N ALA A 125 -10.74 -8.28 11.48
CA ALA A 125 -11.08 -8.94 12.73
C ALA A 125 -12.43 -8.43 13.29
N GLY A 126 -12.60 -7.10 13.31
CA GLY A 126 -13.83 -6.44 13.74
C GLY A 126 -15.02 -6.79 12.84
N ALA A 127 -14.86 -6.71 11.52
CA ALA A 127 -15.93 -6.97 10.55
C ALA A 127 -16.42 -8.43 10.58
N LEU A 128 -15.50 -9.38 10.78
CA LEU A 128 -15.82 -10.81 10.76
C LEU A 128 -16.09 -11.39 12.15
N GLY A 129 -15.87 -10.63 13.22
CA GLY A 129 -15.98 -11.12 14.60
C GLY A 129 -14.98 -12.23 14.93
N ILE A 130 -13.79 -12.22 14.30
CA ILE A 130 -12.75 -13.24 14.47
C ILE A 130 -11.55 -12.69 15.27
N PRO A 131 -10.71 -13.55 15.87
CA PRO A 131 -9.47 -13.08 16.52
C PRO A 131 -8.53 -12.38 15.53
N THR A 132 -7.88 -11.30 15.96
CA THR A 132 -6.91 -10.54 15.12
C THR A 132 -5.80 -11.44 14.56
N ALA A 133 -5.35 -12.45 15.31
CA ALA A 133 -4.35 -13.39 14.81
C ALA A 133 -4.83 -14.21 13.60
N LEU A 134 -6.12 -14.56 13.56
CA LEU A 134 -6.71 -15.24 12.41
C LEU A 134 -6.90 -14.26 11.25
N ALA A 135 -7.31 -13.02 11.52
CA ALA A 135 -7.39 -11.97 10.50
C ALA A 135 -6.02 -11.71 9.86
N ALA A 136 -4.96 -11.57 10.65
CA ALA A 136 -3.58 -11.42 10.16
C ALA A 136 -3.14 -12.60 9.27
N ALA A 137 -3.48 -13.84 9.65
CA ALA A 137 -3.21 -15.02 8.83
C ALA A 137 -3.97 -14.98 7.50
N LEU A 138 -5.24 -14.53 7.50
CA LEU A 138 -6.05 -14.36 6.29
C LEU A 138 -5.48 -13.26 5.38
N THR A 139 -5.11 -12.10 5.94
CA THR A 139 -4.45 -11.02 5.21
C THR A 139 -3.16 -11.53 4.58
N ALA A 140 -2.28 -12.17 5.35
CA ALA A 140 -1.04 -12.74 4.82
C ALA A 140 -1.28 -13.75 3.68
N ALA A 141 -2.31 -14.60 3.81
CA ALA A 141 -2.69 -15.54 2.75
C ALA A 141 -3.21 -14.83 1.49
N ALA A 142 -4.10 -13.85 1.64
CA ALA A 142 -4.64 -13.06 0.53
C ALA A 142 -3.53 -12.30 -0.22
N LEU A 143 -2.64 -11.64 0.52
CA LEU A 143 -1.48 -10.96 -0.03
C LEU A 143 -0.52 -11.92 -0.74
N GLY A 144 -0.26 -13.09 -0.16
CA GLY A 144 0.53 -14.14 -0.78
C GLY A 144 -0.06 -14.66 -2.10
N LEU A 145 -1.39 -14.69 -2.23
CA LEU A 145 -2.07 -15.06 -3.47
C LEU A 145 -2.03 -13.95 -4.52
N LEU A 146 -2.20 -12.69 -4.11
CA LEU A 146 -2.04 -11.52 -4.97
C LEU A 146 -0.62 -11.45 -5.55
N LEU A 147 0.41 -11.67 -4.73
CA LEU A 147 1.81 -11.71 -5.15
C LEU A 147 2.10 -12.85 -6.15
N ARG A 148 1.34 -13.94 -6.10
CA ARG A 148 1.47 -15.07 -7.06
C ARG A 148 0.74 -14.81 -8.38
N GLY A 149 0.03 -13.68 -8.52
CA GLY A 149 -0.67 -13.30 -9.74
C GLY A 149 -1.97 -14.06 -9.99
N ASP A 150 -2.60 -14.63 -8.95
CA ASP A 150 -3.88 -15.34 -9.05
C ASP A 150 -4.97 -14.75 -8.13
N PRO A 151 -5.37 -13.48 -8.33
CA PRO A 151 -6.42 -12.83 -7.54
C PRO A 151 -7.78 -13.52 -7.65
N ASP A 152 -8.10 -14.10 -8.82
CA ASP A 152 -9.40 -14.73 -9.06
C ASP A 152 -9.49 -16.14 -8.47
N GLY A 153 -8.40 -16.90 -8.49
CA GLY A 153 -8.30 -18.17 -7.76
C GLY A 153 -8.35 -17.96 -6.25
N ALA A 154 -7.71 -16.89 -5.74
CA ALA A 154 -7.79 -16.48 -4.35
C ALA A 154 -9.23 -16.18 -3.90
N ARG A 155 -9.92 -15.33 -4.67
CA ARG A 155 -11.33 -14.99 -4.45
C ARG A 155 -12.17 -16.25 -4.43
N SER A 156 -12.05 -17.10 -5.46
CA SER A 156 -12.83 -18.34 -5.58
C SER A 156 -12.60 -19.35 -4.46
N ALA A 157 -11.38 -19.45 -3.95
CA ALA A 157 -11.04 -20.37 -2.85
C ALA A 157 -11.59 -19.88 -1.50
N LEU A 158 -11.55 -18.57 -1.26
CA LEU A 158 -12.08 -17.96 -0.04
C LEU A 158 -13.61 -18.01 0.01
N THR A 159 -14.30 -17.70 -1.08
CA THR A 159 -15.78 -17.79 -1.13
C THR A 159 -16.25 -19.19 -0.82
N ARG A 160 -15.61 -20.21 -1.42
CA ARG A 160 -15.97 -21.63 -1.24
C ARG A 160 -15.75 -22.17 0.18
N ARG A 161 -14.92 -21.48 0.98
CA ARG A 161 -14.60 -21.84 2.38
C ARG A 161 -15.41 -21.05 3.40
N LEU A 162 -15.94 -19.89 3.00
CA LEU A 162 -16.68 -18.96 3.86
C LEU A 162 -18.21 -19.03 3.64
N ASP A 163 -18.68 -19.72 2.59
CA ASP A 163 -20.08 -20.14 2.53
C ASP A 163 -20.39 -21.06 3.73
N PRO A 164 -21.54 -20.87 4.42
CA PRO A 164 -21.98 -21.83 5.42
C PRO A 164 -22.11 -23.17 4.71
N LEU A 165 -21.44 -24.20 5.22
CA LEU A 165 -21.78 -25.56 4.86
C LEU A 165 -23.25 -25.75 5.24
N ASP A 166 -24.11 -25.92 4.23
CA ASP A 166 -25.49 -26.38 4.41
C ASP A 166 -25.56 -27.61 5.33
#